data_AF-A0A345IG12-F1
#
_entry.id   AF-A0A345IG12-F1
#
_cell.length_a   1.000
_cell.length_b   1.000
_cell.length_c   1.000
_cell.angle_alpha   90.00
_cell.angle_beta   90.00
_cell.angle_gamma   90.00
#
_symmetry.space_group_name_H-M   'P 1'
#
loop_
_entity.id
_entity.type
_entity.pdbx_description
1 polymer ?
#
loop_
_entity_poly.entity_id
_entity_poly.type
_entity_poly.pdbx_seq_one_letter_code
_entity_poly.pdbx_strand_id
1 'polypeptide(L)'
;MSRFACPPLLHGPWTRALWSPLLRAGAFGALRGGHPGYPALGVTVPVPTPGELGLALERLSGTGAHVTLLCPPALARTAPDLLRAATRAGHEIAGDGLTRGAGEVALLQTVAGQQVTAWRLRPSERNGAALRTLAAWDIHPLPPALPAPEPGGTAEVSPADLQVRLDDWRARGYRPVPVRELPGLRAATPADLAQHVYMRLVEDRFSAQSHLVDLTQRADGVMRIAPLDHAPPPLPFPPRTPTAELHLHSPRVVGLAARSPLTAYRAYARSWADVAHALQTRPELAQAQVIFGVTLLFGPLEKAGFTVVELPPLQARWYGLGFRLLRLAYGTARPPSEGLPKMAWMTREAFLARHGGTGTESGTGPGD
;
A
#
# COMPACT_ATOMS: atom_id res chain seq x y z
N MET A 1 -6.12 -56.05 18.46
CA MET A 1 -5.48 -56.09 17.12
C MET A 1 -6.35 -55.25 16.18
N SER A 2 -6.35 -53.91 16.26
CA SER A 2 -5.43 -52.96 15.60
C SER A 2 -5.23 -53.22 14.10
N ARG A 3 -5.86 -52.37 13.26
CA ARG A 3 -5.25 -51.57 12.17
C ARG A 3 -6.34 -50.99 11.25
N PHE A 4 -6.89 -49.84 11.62
CA PHE A 4 -7.45 -48.90 10.64
C PHE A 4 -6.32 -47.94 10.24
N ALA A 5 -5.84 -48.08 9.01
CA ALA A 5 -4.80 -47.23 8.44
C ALA A 5 -5.41 -45.90 7.97
N CYS A 6 -4.92 -44.81 8.55
CA CYS A 6 -5.12 -43.44 8.07
C CYS A 6 -4.58 -43.29 6.62
N PRO A 7 -5.23 -42.50 5.75
CA PRO A 7 -4.63 -42.12 4.47
C PRO A 7 -3.42 -41.19 4.70
N PRO A 8 -2.40 -41.25 3.83
CA PRO A 8 -1.15 -40.52 4.02
C PRO A 8 -1.37 -39.01 3.92
N LEU A 9 -0.83 -38.28 4.92
CA LEU A 9 -0.73 -36.83 4.93
C LEU A 9 0.10 -36.37 3.72
N LEU A 10 -0.55 -35.71 2.77
CA LEU A 10 0.09 -35.03 1.63
C LEU A 10 0.86 -33.80 2.11
N HIS A 11 2.05 -34.01 2.68
CA HIS A 11 3.02 -32.94 2.95
C HIS A 11 3.89 -32.68 1.71
N GLY A 12 3.27 -32.18 0.64
CA GLY A 12 3.97 -31.66 -0.54
C GLY A 12 4.18 -30.14 -0.46
N PRO A 13 5.21 -29.57 -1.12
CA PRO A 13 5.48 -28.12 -1.17
C PRO A 13 4.31 -27.28 -1.72
N TRP A 14 3.38 -27.92 -2.43
CA TRP A 14 2.15 -27.35 -2.97
C TRP A 14 1.12 -26.94 -1.90
N THR A 15 1.11 -27.58 -0.72
CA THR A 15 0.20 -27.21 0.38
C THR A 15 0.55 -25.86 1.02
N ARG A 16 1.80 -25.40 0.87
CA ARG A 16 2.26 -24.11 1.43
C ARG A 16 1.73 -22.91 0.65
N ALA A 17 1.40 -23.08 -0.64
CA ALA A 17 0.89 -22.01 -1.49
C ALA A 17 -0.61 -21.71 -1.31
N LEU A 18 -1.40 -22.69 -0.84
CA LEU A 18 -2.86 -22.60 -0.79
C LEU A 18 -3.40 -21.71 0.35
N TRP A 19 -2.64 -21.52 1.43
CA TRP A 19 -3.11 -20.72 2.57
C TRP A 19 -3.15 -19.23 2.26
N SER A 20 -2.26 -18.73 1.40
CA SER A 20 -2.21 -17.31 1.07
C SER A 20 -3.49 -16.82 0.36
N PRO A 21 -4.03 -17.52 -0.66
CA PRO A 21 -5.34 -17.19 -1.23
C PRO A 21 -6.48 -17.28 -0.21
N LEU A 22 -6.52 -18.32 0.63
CA LEU A 22 -7.58 -18.50 1.63
C LEU A 22 -7.61 -17.37 2.66
N LEU A 23 -6.45 -16.99 3.19
CA LEU A 23 -6.35 -15.87 4.13
C LEU A 23 -6.76 -14.55 3.46
N ARG A 24 -6.38 -14.34 2.19
CA ARG A 24 -6.84 -13.17 1.42
C ARG A 24 -8.35 -13.16 1.18
N ALA A 25 -8.99 -14.33 1.15
CA ALA A 25 -10.44 -14.46 1.05
C ALA A 25 -11.17 -14.34 2.41
N GLY A 26 -10.46 -14.13 3.51
CA GLY A 26 -11.05 -13.99 4.86
C GLY A 26 -11.17 -15.28 5.66
N ALA A 27 -10.59 -16.39 5.18
CA ALA A 27 -10.58 -17.63 5.95
C ALA A 27 -9.97 -17.38 7.34
N PHE A 28 -10.58 -17.96 8.38
CA PHE A 28 -10.16 -17.85 9.79
C PHE A 28 -10.22 -16.41 10.33
N GLY A 29 -11.07 -15.56 9.75
CA GLY A 29 -11.20 -14.16 10.17
C GLY A 29 -9.97 -13.32 9.84
N ALA A 30 -9.12 -13.76 8.92
CA ALA A 30 -7.89 -13.05 8.54
C ALA A 30 -8.18 -11.58 8.21
N LEU A 31 -7.36 -10.69 8.74
CA LEU A 31 -7.56 -9.26 8.59
C LEU A 31 -7.08 -8.77 7.22
N ARG A 32 -7.83 -7.82 6.68
CA ARG A 32 -7.45 -7.00 5.54
C ARG A 32 -6.93 -5.66 6.07
N GLY A 33 -5.91 -5.11 5.40
CA GLY A 33 -5.41 -3.77 5.67
C GLY A 33 -6.50 -2.70 5.61
N GLY A 34 -6.16 -1.50 6.06
CA GLY A 34 -7.04 -0.35 6.11
C GLY A 34 -7.35 0.26 4.75
N HIS A 35 -8.03 1.40 4.82
CA HIS A 35 -8.57 2.12 3.68
C HIS A 35 -7.50 2.98 2.98
N PRO A 36 -7.33 2.86 1.64
CA PRO A 36 -6.22 3.49 0.90
C PRO A 36 -6.31 5.01 0.78
N GLY A 37 -7.41 5.60 1.25
CA GLY A 37 -7.59 7.05 1.33
C GLY A 37 -7.02 7.72 2.59
N TYR A 38 -6.56 6.96 3.59
CA TYR A 38 -5.96 7.52 4.80
C TYR A 38 -4.44 7.36 4.76
N PRO A 39 -3.64 8.37 5.16
CA PRO A 39 -2.19 8.26 5.18
C PRO A 39 -1.67 7.31 6.27
N ALA A 40 -2.54 6.55 6.93
CA ALA A 40 -2.17 5.63 7.99
C ALA A 40 -1.40 4.43 7.42
N LEU A 41 -0.34 4.03 8.13
CA LEU A 41 0.47 2.85 7.83
C LEU A 41 0.56 2.01 9.09
N GLY A 42 0.09 0.76 9.03
CA GLY A 42 0.15 -0.16 10.17
C GLY A 42 1.56 -0.69 10.34
N VAL A 43 2.22 -0.37 11.44
CA VAL A 43 3.62 -0.74 11.65
C VAL A 43 3.70 -1.94 12.57
N THR A 44 4.32 -3.01 12.09
CA THR A 44 4.60 -4.20 12.89
C THR A 44 6.10 -4.35 13.13
N VAL A 45 6.50 -4.64 14.38
CA VAL A 45 7.90 -4.79 14.78
C VAL A 45 8.09 -6.18 15.38
N PRO A 46 8.81 -7.11 14.69
CA PRO A 46 9.16 -8.40 15.25
C PRO A 46 10.08 -8.24 16.45
N VAL A 47 9.73 -8.87 17.58
CA VAL A 47 10.54 -8.84 18.81
C VAL A 47 10.64 -10.27 19.40
N PRO A 48 11.37 -11.20 18.75
CA PRO A 48 11.54 -12.58 19.22
C PRO A 48 12.19 -12.74 20.59
N THR A 49 12.95 -11.75 21.07
CA THR A 49 13.74 -11.86 22.31
C THR A 49 13.52 -10.66 23.26
N PRO A 50 13.81 -10.81 24.57
CA PRO A 50 13.75 -9.69 25.51
C PRO A 50 14.64 -8.52 25.11
N GLY A 51 15.84 -8.79 24.55
CA GLY A 51 16.76 -7.76 24.09
C GLY A 51 16.20 -6.97 22.91
N GLU A 52 15.55 -7.64 21.95
CA GLU A 52 14.90 -6.96 20.83
C GLU A 52 13.67 -6.17 21.25
N LEU A 53 12.90 -6.64 22.23
CA LEU A 53 11.81 -5.87 22.82
C LEU A 53 12.34 -4.62 23.53
N GLY A 54 13.40 -4.75 24.32
CA GLY A 54 14.06 -3.61 24.98
C GLY A 54 14.56 -2.58 23.96
N LEU A 55 15.26 -3.03 22.92
CA LEU A 55 15.74 -2.18 21.83
C LEU A 55 14.57 -1.46 21.11
N ALA A 56 13.49 -2.17 20.79
CA ALA A 56 12.33 -1.56 20.15
C ALA A 56 11.72 -0.44 21.00
N LEU A 57 11.57 -0.66 22.32
CA LEU A 57 11.05 0.34 23.25
C LEU A 57 11.97 1.55 23.40
N GLU A 58 13.28 1.33 23.46
CA GLU A 58 14.27 2.40 23.45
C GLU A 58 14.14 3.27 22.19
N ARG A 59 14.03 2.64 21.01
CA ARG A 59 13.89 3.35 19.73
C ARG A 59 12.54 4.06 19.56
N LEU A 60 11.49 3.58 20.22
CA LEU A 60 10.17 4.22 20.21
C LEU A 60 10.08 5.37 21.21
N SER A 61 10.91 5.36 22.25
CA SER A 61 10.95 6.42 23.27
C SER A 61 11.19 7.78 22.62
N GLY A 62 10.36 8.77 22.96
CA GLY A 62 10.45 10.13 22.43
C GLY A 62 9.99 10.31 20.98
N THR A 63 9.65 9.24 20.24
CA THR A 63 9.16 9.37 18.86
C THR A 63 7.69 9.81 18.79
N GLY A 64 6.90 9.56 19.84
CA GLY A 64 5.44 9.75 19.83
C GLY A 64 4.68 8.80 18.88
N ALA A 65 5.34 7.79 18.30
CA ALA A 65 4.67 6.74 17.53
C ALA A 65 4.22 5.59 18.42
N HIS A 66 3.11 4.97 18.04
CA HIS A 66 2.68 3.68 18.56
C HIS A 66 2.69 2.67 17.41
N VAL A 67 3.09 1.44 17.72
CA VAL A 67 3.25 0.36 16.74
C VAL A 67 2.70 -0.95 17.31
N THR A 68 2.59 -1.97 16.46
CA THR A 68 2.27 -3.34 16.88
C THR A 68 3.57 -4.12 17.08
N LEU A 69 3.84 -4.56 18.30
CA LEU A 69 4.95 -5.44 18.64
C LEU A 69 4.52 -6.90 18.44
N LEU A 70 5.27 -7.64 17.64
CA LEU A 70 5.00 -9.06 17.37
C LEU A 70 5.80 -9.91 18.35
N CYS A 71 5.12 -10.39 19.38
CA CYS A 71 5.71 -11.04 20.54
C CYS A 71 5.44 -12.55 20.52
N PRO A 72 6.48 -13.41 20.57
CA PRO A 72 6.24 -14.83 20.83
C PRO A 72 5.74 -15.02 22.28
N PRO A 73 4.87 -16.00 22.56
CA PRO A 73 4.31 -16.19 23.90
C PRO A 73 5.35 -16.42 25.00
N ALA A 74 6.54 -16.90 24.64
CA ALA A 74 7.65 -17.09 25.58
C ALA A 74 8.07 -15.79 26.29
N LEU A 75 7.89 -14.61 25.66
CA LEU A 75 8.21 -13.32 26.28
C LEU A 75 7.39 -13.04 27.54
N ALA A 76 6.19 -13.58 27.64
CA ALA A 76 5.36 -13.41 28.83
C ALA A 76 6.01 -14.01 30.08
N ARG A 77 6.92 -14.99 29.91
CA ARG A 77 7.70 -15.60 31.00
C ARG A 77 9.04 -14.92 31.21
N THR A 78 9.72 -14.53 30.12
CA THR A 78 11.11 -14.07 30.18
C THR A 78 11.25 -12.55 30.31
N ALA A 79 10.23 -11.78 29.95
CA ALA A 79 10.26 -10.32 29.94
C ALA A 79 8.91 -9.68 30.29
N PRO A 80 8.25 -10.07 31.41
CA PRO A 80 6.92 -9.58 31.73
C PRO A 80 6.86 -8.07 31.94
N ASP A 81 7.90 -7.47 32.52
CA ASP A 81 7.92 -6.03 32.79
C ASP A 81 8.10 -5.21 31.51
N LEU A 82 8.85 -5.70 30.53
CA LEU A 82 8.98 -5.05 29.22
C LEU A 82 7.65 -5.09 28.45
N LEU A 83 6.90 -6.19 28.53
CA LEU A 83 5.57 -6.27 27.90
C LEU A 83 4.58 -5.27 28.52
N ARG A 84 4.59 -5.13 29.85
CA ARG A 84 3.77 -4.12 30.54
C ARG A 84 4.21 -2.70 30.20
N ALA A 85 5.51 -2.46 30.10
CA ALA A 85 6.04 -1.15 29.72
C ALA A 85 5.59 -0.79 28.30
N ALA A 86 5.64 -1.75 27.37
CA ALA A 86 5.18 -1.56 26.00
C ALA A 86 3.71 -1.15 25.91
N THR A 87 2.82 -1.85 26.62
CA THR A 87 1.39 -1.53 26.61
C THR A 87 1.07 -0.22 27.32
N ARG A 88 1.75 0.10 28.43
CA ARG A 88 1.64 1.42 29.09
C ARG A 88 2.11 2.57 28.19
N ALA A 89 3.08 2.31 27.31
CA ALA A 89 3.53 3.25 26.28
C ALA A 89 2.58 3.35 25.08
N GLY A 90 1.43 2.65 25.10
CA GLY A 90 0.40 2.70 24.07
C GLY A 90 0.63 1.79 22.86
N HIS A 91 1.66 0.94 22.89
CA HIS A 91 1.91 -0.02 21.82
C HIS A 91 0.89 -1.17 21.85
N GLU A 92 0.60 -1.73 20.69
CA GLU A 92 -0.22 -2.93 20.57
C GLU A 92 0.65 -4.18 20.68
N ILE A 93 0.23 -5.16 21.46
CA ILE A 93 0.83 -6.50 21.47
C ILE A 93 0.03 -7.44 20.57
N ALA A 94 0.70 -8.02 19.57
CA ALA A 94 0.19 -9.11 18.76
C ALA A 94 1.07 -10.36 18.94
N GLY A 95 0.49 -11.55 18.78
CA GLY A 95 1.25 -12.79 18.90
C GLY A 95 2.11 -13.09 17.67
N ASP A 96 3.23 -13.78 17.88
CA ASP A 96 4.12 -14.22 16.81
C ASP A 96 4.47 -15.71 16.92
N GLY A 97 4.51 -16.39 15.77
CA GLY A 97 4.97 -17.77 15.65
C GLY A 97 3.93 -18.82 16.07
N LEU A 98 4.39 -20.06 16.22
CA LEU A 98 3.54 -21.15 16.71
C LEU A 98 3.25 -21.02 18.21
N THR A 99 2.01 -21.28 18.58
CA THR A 99 1.55 -21.38 19.97
C THR A 99 1.41 -22.84 20.39
N ARG A 100 1.77 -23.17 21.64
CA ARG A 100 1.60 -24.53 22.19
C ARG A 100 0.23 -24.78 22.80
N GLY A 101 -0.61 -23.73 22.93
CA GLY A 101 -1.95 -23.86 23.49
C GLY A 101 -2.53 -22.56 24.03
N ALA A 102 -3.80 -22.59 24.41
CA ALA A 102 -4.55 -21.42 24.89
C ALA A 102 -3.90 -20.78 26.13
N GLY A 103 -3.27 -21.58 26.99
CA GLY A 103 -2.59 -21.09 28.19
C GLY A 103 -1.43 -20.13 27.90
N GLU A 104 -0.70 -20.32 26.80
CA GLU A 104 0.38 -19.40 26.42
C GLU A 104 -0.15 -18.06 25.93
N VAL A 105 -1.28 -18.09 25.21
CA VAL A 105 -1.99 -16.90 24.74
C VAL A 105 -2.56 -16.13 25.93
N ALA A 106 -3.27 -16.83 26.84
CA ALA A 106 -3.83 -16.23 28.05
C ALA A 106 -2.76 -15.61 28.94
N LEU A 107 -1.59 -16.26 29.07
CA LEU A 107 -0.45 -15.71 29.79
C LEU A 107 0.07 -14.43 29.14
N LEU A 108 0.24 -14.41 27.82
CA LEU A 108 0.67 -13.22 27.08
C LEU A 108 -0.30 -12.05 27.30
N GLN A 109 -1.61 -12.30 27.17
CA GLN A 109 -2.65 -11.29 27.40
C GLN A 109 -2.61 -10.74 28.84
N THR A 110 -2.53 -11.63 29.81
CA THR A 110 -2.52 -11.27 31.24
C THR A 110 -1.30 -10.43 31.59
N VAL A 111 -0.12 -10.84 31.12
CA VAL A 111 1.14 -10.14 31.38
C VAL A 111 1.19 -8.80 30.66
N ALA A 112 0.79 -8.74 29.39
CA ALA A 112 0.71 -7.50 28.63
C ALA A 112 -0.36 -6.54 29.20
N GLY A 113 -1.37 -7.05 29.92
CA GLY A 113 -2.52 -6.25 30.34
C GLY A 113 -3.37 -5.78 29.15
N GLN A 114 -3.33 -6.53 28.04
CA GLN A 114 -4.01 -6.21 26.78
C GLN A 114 -4.57 -7.48 26.16
N GLN A 115 -5.76 -7.40 25.56
CA GLN A 115 -6.26 -8.47 24.71
C GLN A 115 -5.42 -8.58 23.42
N VAL A 116 -4.95 -9.80 23.12
CA VAL A 116 -4.25 -10.13 21.89
C VAL A 116 -5.28 -10.66 20.91
N THR A 117 -5.64 -9.84 19.90
CA THR A 117 -6.65 -10.18 18.89
C THR A 117 -6.04 -10.47 17.51
N ALA A 118 -4.74 -10.21 17.35
CA ALA A 118 -4.03 -10.36 16.09
C ALA A 118 -2.79 -11.24 16.25
N TRP A 119 -2.45 -11.98 15.19
CA TRP A 119 -1.34 -12.94 15.21
C TRP A 119 -0.60 -13.01 13.88
N ARG A 120 0.73 -13.07 13.92
CA ARG A 120 1.57 -13.37 12.76
C ARG A 120 1.96 -14.85 12.77
N LEU A 121 1.59 -15.56 11.70
CA LEU A 121 2.16 -16.88 11.38
C LEU A 121 3.10 -16.74 10.17
N ARG A 122 4.34 -17.23 10.32
CA ARG A 122 5.31 -17.28 9.23
C ARG A 122 4.81 -18.22 8.14
N PRO A 123 5.19 -18.03 6.86
CA PRO A 123 4.74 -18.90 5.78
C PRO A 123 4.96 -20.40 6.03
N SER A 124 6.06 -20.76 6.71
CA SER A 124 6.39 -22.14 7.10
C SER A 124 5.49 -22.72 8.20
N GLU A 125 4.83 -21.88 8.99
CA GLU A 125 4.03 -22.25 10.15
C GLU A 125 2.53 -22.31 9.82
N ARG A 126 2.13 -21.72 8.68
CA ARG A 126 0.73 -21.68 8.23
C ARG A 126 0.25 -23.08 7.88
N ASN A 127 -0.62 -23.60 8.73
CA ASN A 127 -1.35 -24.84 8.49
C ASN A 127 -2.79 -24.70 9.03
N GLY A 128 -3.70 -25.50 8.48
CA GLY A 128 -5.12 -25.40 8.82
C GLY A 128 -5.44 -25.66 10.31
N ALA A 129 -4.66 -26.48 11.01
CA ALA A 129 -4.86 -26.71 12.44
C ALA A 129 -4.52 -25.44 13.24
N ALA A 130 -3.32 -24.87 13.03
CA ALA A 130 -2.91 -23.63 13.69
C ALA A 130 -3.90 -22.48 13.43
N LEU A 131 -4.36 -22.32 12.18
CA LEU A 131 -5.31 -21.27 11.81
C LEU A 131 -6.70 -21.47 12.45
N ARG A 132 -7.22 -22.70 12.50
CA ARG A 132 -8.48 -23.00 13.21
C ARG A 132 -8.36 -22.76 14.72
N THR A 133 -7.22 -23.12 15.29
CA THR A 133 -6.95 -22.89 16.71
C THR A 133 -6.96 -21.41 17.06
N LEU A 134 -6.29 -20.56 16.27
CA LEU A 134 -6.34 -19.11 16.46
C LEU A 134 -7.77 -18.57 16.31
N ALA A 135 -8.50 -19.00 15.28
CA ALA A 135 -9.88 -18.57 15.08
C ALA A 135 -10.82 -18.97 16.23
N ALA A 136 -10.61 -20.16 16.83
CA ALA A 136 -11.38 -20.61 17.98
C ALA A 136 -11.14 -19.76 19.25
N TRP A 137 -10.06 -18.97 19.28
CA TRP A 137 -9.74 -18.03 20.35
C TRP A 137 -10.03 -16.58 19.99
N ASP A 138 -10.75 -16.34 18.88
CA ASP A 138 -11.03 -15.00 18.35
C ASP A 138 -9.74 -14.20 18.04
N ILE A 139 -8.73 -14.91 17.56
CA ILE A 139 -7.44 -14.35 17.15
C ILE A 139 -7.32 -14.43 15.65
N HIS A 140 -7.07 -13.29 15.03
CA HIS A 140 -7.07 -13.15 13.59
C HIS A 140 -5.66 -13.06 13.01
N PRO A 141 -5.38 -13.77 11.91
CA PRO A 141 -4.16 -13.56 11.15
C PRO A 141 -4.02 -12.09 10.70
N LEU A 142 -2.85 -11.50 10.97
CA LEU A 142 -2.53 -10.12 10.57
C LEU A 142 -2.54 -9.95 9.04
N PRO A 143 -2.84 -8.73 8.53
CA PRO A 143 -2.65 -8.42 7.13
C PRO A 143 -1.18 -8.59 6.75
N PRO A 144 -0.87 -9.17 5.56
CA PRO A 144 0.52 -9.35 5.14
C PRO A 144 1.20 -8.00 4.95
N ALA A 145 2.41 -7.85 5.50
CA ALA A 145 3.24 -6.68 5.26
C ALA A 145 3.52 -6.50 3.76
N LEU A 146 3.43 -5.26 3.31
CA LEU A 146 3.72 -4.86 1.94
C LEU A 146 5.22 -4.62 1.78
N PRO A 147 5.79 -4.92 0.60
CA PRO A 147 7.21 -4.68 0.33
C PRO A 147 7.55 -3.18 0.27
N ALA A 148 6.58 -2.34 -0.07
CA ALA A 148 6.68 -0.89 -0.07
C ALA A 148 5.53 -0.31 0.78
N PRO A 149 5.74 0.82 1.47
CA PRO A 149 4.68 1.45 2.25
C PRO A 149 3.57 1.94 1.33
N GLU A 150 2.33 1.62 1.68
CA GLU A 150 1.14 2.12 1.01
C GLU A 150 0.10 2.58 2.05
N PRO A 151 -0.69 3.62 1.74
CA PRO A 151 -1.82 4.04 2.57
C PRO A 151 -2.78 2.88 2.88
N GLY A 152 -3.10 2.68 4.16
CA GLY A 152 -3.92 1.56 4.63
C GLY A 152 -3.18 0.21 4.63
N GLY A 153 -1.94 0.14 4.15
CA GLY A 153 -1.12 -1.05 4.20
C GLY A 153 -0.53 -1.32 5.58
N THR A 154 0.13 -2.47 5.69
CA THR A 154 1.02 -2.80 6.82
C THR A 154 2.46 -2.85 6.35
N ALA A 155 3.40 -2.42 7.19
CA ALA A 155 4.83 -2.51 6.97
C ALA A 155 5.50 -3.17 8.17
N GLU A 156 6.41 -4.11 7.89
CA GLU A 156 7.23 -4.76 8.91
C GLU A 156 8.60 -4.10 8.95
N VAL A 157 9.08 -3.77 10.16
CA VAL A 157 10.38 -3.11 10.37
C VAL A 157 11.12 -3.76 11.53
N SER A 158 12.43 -3.90 11.38
CA SER A 158 13.29 -4.42 12.44
C SER A 158 13.38 -3.42 13.61
N PRO A 159 13.60 -3.87 14.85
CA PRO A 159 13.88 -2.96 15.97
C PRO A 159 15.04 -1.99 15.71
N ALA A 160 16.06 -2.42 14.96
CA ALA A 160 17.25 -1.62 14.66
C ALA A 160 16.96 -0.45 13.69
N ASP A 161 16.10 -0.68 12.68
CA ASP A 161 15.78 0.31 11.65
C ASP A 161 14.57 1.19 12.02
N LEU A 162 13.91 0.89 13.14
CA LEU A 162 12.59 1.41 13.50
C LEU A 162 12.52 2.95 13.46
N GLN A 163 13.45 3.63 14.13
CA GLN A 163 13.45 5.10 14.20
C GLN A 163 13.65 5.73 12.81
N VAL A 164 14.66 5.28 12.07
CA VAL A 164 14.98 5.79 10.73
C VAL A 164 13.80 5.61 9.78
N ARG A 165 13.10 4.45 9.85
CA ARG A 165 11.93 4.18 9.01
C ARG A 165 10.72 5.02 9.40
N LEU A 166 10.46 5.20 10.69
CA LEU A 166 9.36 6.05 11.17
C LEU A 166 9.54 7.50 10.70
N ASP A 167 10.76 8.02 10.76
CA ASP A 167 11.07 9.39 10.34
C ASP A 167 10.95 9.55 8.83
N ASP A 168 11.47 8.59 8.04
CA ASP A 168 11.30 8.56 6.58
C ASP A 168 9.82 8.52 6.18
N TRP A 169 9.01 7.67 6.82
CA TRP A 169 7.58 7.58 6.53
C TRP A 169 6.83 8.86 6.88
N ARG A 170 7.13 9.51 8.02
CA ARG A 170 6.54 10.80 8.38
C ARG A 170 6.92 11.90 7.40
N ALA A 171 8.18 11.95 6.98
CA ALA A 171 8.64 12.90 5.96
C ALA A 171 7.90 12.72 4.63
N ARG A 172 7.52 11.49 4.29
CA ARG A 172 6.68 11.14 3.12
C ARG A 172 5.17 11.35 3.36
N GLY A 173 4.77 11.85 4.53
CA GLY A 173 3.40 12.15 4.88
C GLY A 173 2.57 10.97 5.39
N TYR A 174 3.18 9.83 5.70
CA TYR A 174 2.50 8.72 6.36
C TYR A 174 2.30 8.99 7.85
N ARG A 175 1.28 8.36 8.41
CA ARG A 175 1.01 8.30 9.85
C ARG A 175 1.21 6.86 10.33
N PRO A 176 2.38 6.52 10.89
CA PRO A 176 2.59 5.23 11.54
C PRO A 176 1.60 5.02 12.68
N VAL A 177 0.91 3.88 12.69
CA VAL A 177 -0.04 3.50 13.74
C VAL A 177 0.07 2.00 14.06
N PRO A 178 -0.40 1.55 15.23
CA PRO A 178 -0.65 0.13 15.46
C PRO A 178 -1.66 -0.41 14.43
N VAL A 179 -1.53 -1.68 14.05
CA VAL A 179 -2.40 -2.34 13.07
C VAL A 179 -3.86 -2.27 13.50
N ARG A 180 -4.19 -2.46 14.78
CA ARG A 180 -5.58 -2.33 15.28
C ARG A 180 -6.19 -0.95 15.06
N GLU A 181 -5.36 0.09 14.88
CA GLU A 181 -5.79 1.48 14.69
C GLU A 181 -5.80 1.88 13.21
N LEU A 182 -5.50 0.95 12.29
CA LEU A 182 -5.62 1.21 10.86
C LEU A 182 -7.08 1.56 10.50
N PRO A 183 -7.36 2.75 9.96
CA PRO A 183 -8.71 3.12 9.54
C PRO A 183 -9.22 2.16 8.47
N GLY A 184 -10.39 1.55 8.70
CA GLY A 184 -10.96 0.58 7.76
C GLY A 184 -10.37 -0.82 7.84
N LEU A 185 -9.56 -1.13 8.86
CA LEU A 185 -9.19 -2.50 9.19
C LEU A 185 -10.45 -3.33 9.40
N ARG A 186 -10.52 -4.50 8.76
CA ARG A 186 -11.66 -5.41 8.86
C ARG A 186 -11.23 -6.84 8.54
N ALA A 187 -12.09 -7.80 8.83
CA ALA A 187 -11.95 -9.14 8.25
C ALA A 187 -11.95 -9.06 6.72
N ALA A 188 -11.07 -9.82 6.09
CA ALA A 188 -11.05 -9.99 4.65
C ALA A 188 -12.29 -10.76 4.17
N THR A 189 -12.58 -10.64 2.90
CA THR A 189 -13.74 -11.23 2.23
C THR A 189 -13.31 -11.88 0.92
N PRO A 190 -14.12 -12.76 0.32
CA PRO A 190 -13.81 -13.32 -1.01
C PRO A 190 -13.59 -12.24 -2.09
N ALA A 191 -14.24 -11.09 -1.96
CA ALA A 191 -14.03 -9.95 -2.86
C ALA A 191 -12.60 -9.40 -2.80
N ASP A 192 -11.93 -9.44 -1.64
CA ASP A 192 -10.54 -9.03 -1.50
C ASP A 192 -9.58 -9.96 -2.25
N LEU A 193 -9.87 -11.26 -2.30
CA LEU A 193 -9.12 -12.20 -3.13
C LEU A 193 -9.35 -11.91 -4.62
N ALA A 194 -10.60 -11.67 -5.04
CA ALA A 194 -10.90 -11.32 -6.42
C ALA A 194 -10.17 -10.04 -6.86
N GLN A 195 -10.18 -9.01 -6.01
CA GLN A 195 -9.41 -7.78 -6.22
C GLN A 195 -7.90 -8.07 -6.31
N HIS A 196 -7.36 -8.91 -5.43
CA HIS A 196 -5.94 -9.29 -5.48
C HIS A 196 -5.57 -10.02 -6.77
N VAL A 197 -6.41 -10.93 -7.24
CA VAL A 197 -6.21 -11.66 -8.49
C VAL A 197 -6.24 -10.70 -9.67
N TYR A 198 -7.18 -9.74 -9.69
CA TYR A 198 -7.22 -8.68 -10.69
C TYR A 198 -5.92 -7.87 -10.71
N MET A 199 -5.45 -7.39 -9.55
CA MET A 199 -4.18 -6.67 -9.42
C MET A 199 -3.00 -7.46 -10.00
N ARG A 200 -2.87 -8.73 -9.58
CA ARG A 200 -1.78 -9.62 -10.00
C ARG A 200 -1.78 -9.95 -11.48
N LEU A 201 -2.96 -10.09 -12.08
CA LEU A 201 -3.09 -10.50 -13.48
C LEU A 201 -3.08 -9.32 -14.45
N VAL A 202 -3.60 -8.17 -14.04
CA VAL A 202 -3.78 -6.99 -14.89
C VAL A 202 -2.75 -5.93 -14.57
N GLU A 203 -2.69 -5.43 -13.34
CA GLU A 203 -1.80 -4.30 -13.00
C GLU A 203 -0.32 -4.68 -12.94
N ASP A 204 0.04 -5.83 -12.36
CA ASP A 204 1.44 -6.26 -12.28
C ASP A 204 1.99 -6.59 -13.67
N ARG A 205 1.18 -7.23 -14.52
CA ARG A 205 1.58 -7.53 -15.91
C ARG A 205 1.72 -6.26 -16.73
N PHE A 206 0.77 -5.33 -16.58
CA PHE A 206 0.86 -4.02 -17.23
C PHE A 206 2.12 -3.27 -16.77
N SER A 207 2.39 -3.24 -15.47
CA SER A 207 3.57 -2.58 -14.90
C SER A 207 4.89 -3.18 -15.38
N ALA A 208 4.95 -4.51 -15.47
CA ALA A 208 6.12 -5.22 -15.99
C ALA A 208 6.36 -4.99 -17.48
N GLN A 209 5.29 -4.81 -18.28
CA GLN A 209 5.37 -4.58 -19.72
C GLN A 209 5.66 -3.12 -20.08
N SER A 210 5.15 -2.18 -19.29
CA SER A 210 5.21 -0.74 -19.59
C SER A 210 6.32 0.00 -18.84
N HIS A 211 7.25 -0.72 -18.18
CA HIS A 211 8.38 -0.14 -17.43
C HIS A 211 7.98 1.04 -16.52
N LEU A 212 6.85 0.90 -15.81
CA LEU A 212 6.30 2.00 -15.00
C LEU A 212 7.28 2.40 -13.89
N VAL A 213 7.60 3.69 -13.85
CA VAL A 213 8.28 4.34 -12.73
C VAL A 213 7.23 4.75 -11.70
N ASP A 214 7.28 4.14 -10.53
CA ASP A 214 6.34 4.41 -9.44
C ASP A 214 6.73 5.68 -8.66
N LEU A 215 5.92 6.73 -8.80
CA LEU A 215 6.10 8.00 -8.10
C LEU A 215 5.23 8.12 -6.84
N THR A 216 4.66 7.00 -6.38
CA THR A 216 3.74 6.98 -5.22
C THR A 216 4.44 6.82 -3.87
N GLN A 217 5.69 7.28 -3.76
CA GLN A 217 6.50 7.19 -2.54
C GLN A 217 5.88 7.97 -1.37
N ARG A 218 5.23 9.11 -1.64
CA ARG A 218 4.47 9.88 -0.65
C ARG A 218 3.11 9.26 -0.35
N ALA A 219 2.58 9.47 0.84
CA ALA A 219 1.29 8.92 1.26
C ALA A 219 0.11 9.41 0.39
N ASP A 220 0.22 10.61 -0.18
CA ASP A 220 -0.77 11.17 -1.11
C ASP A 220 -0.29 11.19 -2.56
N GLY A 221 0.83 10.54 -2.88
CA GLY A 221 1.32 10.39 -4.24
C GLY A 221 0.38 9.47 -5.03
N VAL A 222 -0.11 9.94 -6.18
CA VAL A 222 -1.09 9.21 -7.01
C VAL A 222 -0.65 8.95 -8.44
N MET A 223 0.51 9.45 -8.85
CA MET A 223 0.99 9.33 -10.23
C MET A 223 2.05 8.27 -10.37
N ARG A 224 2.11 7.72 -11.58
CA ARG A 224 3.19 6.88 -12.11
C ARG A 224 3.48 7.36 -13.52
N ILE A 225 4.66 7.05 -14.04
CA ILE A 225 5.04 7.49 -15.38
C ILE A 225 5.77 6.35 -16.12
N ALA A 226 5.49 6.19 -17.40
CA ALA A 226 6.11 5.18 -18.25
C ALA A 226 6.84 5.87 -19.41
N PRO A 227 8.11 5.53 -19.70
CA PRO A 227 8.76 5.96 -20.93
C PRO A 227 8.20 5.19 -22.13
N LEU A 228 7.95 5.89 -23.24
CA LEU A 228 7.69 5.30 -24.54
C LEU A 228 8.66 5.88 -25.56
N ASP A 229 9.12 5.05 -26.48
CA ASP A 229 10.01 5.42 -27.59
C ASP A 229 9.28 6.05 -28.79
N HIS A 230 7.96 6.22 -28.68
CA HIS A 230 7.10 6.67 -29.75
C HIS A 230 5.95 7.54 -29.23
N ALA A 231 5.35 8.32 -30.14
CA ALA A 231 4.15 9.10 -29.90
C ALA A 231 2.93 8.31 -30.40
N PRO A 232 2.06 7.81 -29.51
CA PRO A 232 0.87 7.10 -29.95
C PRO A 232 -0.12 8.05 -30.64
N PRO A 233 -0.86 7.59 -31.67
CA PRO A 233 -1.99 8.34 -32.19
C PRO A 233 -3.02 8.60 -31.08
N PRO A 234 -3.69 9.77 -31.05
CA PRO A 234 -3.73 10.84 -32.04
C PRO A 234 -2.81 12.03 -31.70
N LEU A 235 -1.68 11.81 -31.01
CA LEU A 235 -0.75 12.90 -30.72
C LEU A 235 -0.26 13.59 -32.00
N PRO A 236 -0.22 14.94 -32.05
CA PRO A 236 0.18 15.69 -33.24
C PRO A 236 1.72 15.76 -33.39
N PHE A 237 2.41 14.63 -33.18
CA PHE A 237 3.86 14.52 -33.21
C PHE A 237 4.29 13.38 -34.16
N PRO A 238 5.51 13.44 -34.72
CA PRO A 238 6.05 12.33 -35.50
C PRO A 238 5.99 11.01 -34.70
N PRO A 239 5.65 9.86 -35.32
CA PRO A 239 5.46 8.61 -34.60
C PRO A 239 6.65 8.18 -33.75
N ARG A 240 7.89 8.52 -34.14
CA ARG A 240 9.11 8.16 -33.40
C ARG A 240 9.52 9.17 -32.32
N THR A 241 8.64 10.11 -31.97
CA THR A 241 8.92 11.09 -30.91
C THR A 241 8.86 10.37 -29.56
N PRO A 242 9.92 10.34 -28.75
CA PRO A 242 9.87 9.71 -27.44
C PRO A 242 8.92 10.48 -26.51
N THR A 243 8.13 9.76 -25.75
CA THR A 243 7.10 10.32 -24.87
C THR A 243 7.17 9.73 -23.46
N ALA A 244 6.47 10.38 -22.53
CA ALA A 244 6.25 9.87 -21.19
C ALA A 244 4.75 9.81 -20.89
N GLU A 245 4.24 8.60 -20.66
CA GLU A 245 2.82 8.37 -20.38
C GLU A 245 2.53 8.46 -18.88
N LEU A 246 1.55 9.27 -18.52
CA LEU A 246 1.03 9.46 -17.19
C LEU A 246 0.02 8.37 -16.84
N HIS A 247 0.24 7.73 -15.71
CA HIS A 247 -0.61 6.70 -15.14
C HIS A 247 -1.07 7.09 -13.74
N LEU A 248 -2.27 6.65 -13.35
CA LEU A 248 -2.79 6.85 -12.02
C LEU A 248 -2.75 5.57 -11.19
N HIS A 249 -2.38 5.71 -9.92
CA HIS A 249 -2.52 4.65 -8.94
C HIS A 249 -3.99 4.55 -8.50
N SER A 250 -4.77 3.79 -9.28
CA SER A 250 -6.22 3.66 -9.14
C SER A 250 -6.71 3.43 -7.69
N PRO A 251 -6.16 2.48 -6.91
CA PRO A 251 -6.56 2.30 -5.50
C PRO A 251 -6.48 3.57 -4.64
N ARG A 252 -5.43 4.38 -4.80
CA ARG A 252 -5.19 5.59 -4.01
C ARG A 252 -6.14 6.71 -4.42
N VAL A 253 -6.29 6.94 -5.72
CA VAL A 253 -7.22 7.96 -6.24
C VAL A 253 -8.63 7.69 -5.77
N VAL A 254 -9.08 6.43 -5.87
CA VAL A 254 -10.41 6.01 -5.40
C VAL A 254 -10.55 6.21 -3.89
N GLY A 255 -9.56 5.77 -3.11
CA GLY A 255 -9.57 5.94 -1.66
C GLY A 255 -9.62 7.41 -1.24
N LEU A 256 -8.81 8.27 -1.85
CA LEU A 256 -8.79 9.71 -1.55
C LEU A 256 -10.11 10.37 -1.95
N ALA A 257 -10.68 10.02 -3.10
CA ALA A 257 -11.94 10.56 -3.57
C ALA A 257 -13.12 10.14 -2.69
N ALA A 258 -13.12 8.91 -2.18
CA ALA A 258 -14.13 8.42 -1.24
C ALA A 258 -14.12 9.21 0.08
N ARG A 259 -12.94 9.68 0.51
CA ARG A 259 -12.80 10.52 1.71
C ARG A 259 -13.21 11.97 1.45
N SER A 260 -12.69 12.56 0.38
CA SER A 260 -12.94 13.97 0.03
C SER A 260 -12.46 14.25 -1.39
N PRO A 261 -13.34 14.72 -2.30
CA PRO A 261 -12.93 15.16 -3.64
C PRO A 261 -11.83 16.23 -3.62
N LEU A 262 -11.87 17.15 -2.65
CA LEU A 262 -10.84 18.18 -2.49
C LEU A 262 -9.48 17.59 -2.10
N THR A 263 -9.46 16.56 -1.26
CA THR A 263 -8.22 15.84 -0.93
C THR A 263 -7.64 15.19 -2.18
N ALA A 264 -8.46 14.48 -2.97
CA ALA A 264 -8.02 13.84 -4.20
C ALA A 264 -7.45 14.85 -5.20
N TYR A 265 -8.11 16.01 -5.34
CA TYR A 265 -7.64 17.11 -6.18
C TYR A 265 -6.27 17.65 -5.72
N ARG A 266 -6.08 17.90 -4.42
CA ARG A 266 -4.80 18.37 -3.87
C ARG A 266 -3.68 17.34 -4.05
N ALA A 267 -3.97 16.06 -3.83
CA ALA A 267 -3.03 14.95 -4.04
C ALA A 267 -2.58 14.89 -5.52
N TYR A 268 -3.53 15.01 -6.44
CA TYR A 268 -3.27 15.07 -7.88
C TYR A 268 -2.40 16.27 -8.25
N ALA A 269 -2.75 17.47 -7.77
CA ALA A 269 -1.97 18.70 -8.02
C ALA A 269 -0.53 18.60 -7.50
N ARG A 270 -0.34 18.05 -6.28
CA ARG A 270 1.00 17.86 -5.71
C ARG A 270 1.82 16.77 -6.41
N SER A 271 1.16 15.80 -7.04
CA SER A 271 1.85 14.74 -7.79
C SER A 271 2.48 15.26 -9.08
N TRP A 272 2.09 16.46 -9.57
CA TRP A 272 2.75 17.08 -10.72
C TRP A 272 4.21 17.45 -10.46
N ALA A 273 4.51 17.92 -9.25
CA ALA A 273 5.88 18.19 -8.84
C ALA A 273 6.71 16.89 -8.80
N ASP A 274 6.12 15.78 -8.33
CA ASP A 274 6.78 14.47 -8.31
C ASP A 274 7.10 14.00 -9.75
N VAL A 275 6.18 14.22 -10.71
CA VAL A 275 6.42 13.95 -12.13
C VAL A 275 7.49 14.85 -12.72
N ALA A 276 7.46 16.14 -12.44
CA ALA A 276 8.44 17.09 -12.97
C ALA A 276 9.86 16.75 -12.47
N HIS A 277 9.97 16.43 -11.18
CA HIS A 277 11.22 15.97 -10.59
C HIS A 277 11.70 14.67 -11.24
N ALA A 278 10.80 13.70 -11.49
CA ALA A 278 11.16 12.46 -12.17
C ALA A 278 11.67 12.70 -13.60
N LEU A 279 11.00 13.57 -14.37
CA LEU A 279 11.44 13.93 -15.72
C LEU A 279 12.85 14.53 -15.72
N GLN A 280 13.19 15.35 -14.71
CA GLN A 280 14.50 16.00 -14.59
C GLN A 280 15.61 15.03 -14.12
N THR A 281 15.30 14.07 -13.25
CA THR A 281 16.31 13.29 -12.52
C THR A 281 16.48 11.85 -13.02
N ARG A 282 15.49 11.29 -13.72
CA ARG A 282 15.52 9.89 -14.15
C ARG A 282 16.10 9.76 -15.57
N PRO A 283 17.16 8.96 -15.76
CA PRO A 283 17.79 8.82 -17.07
C PRO A 283 16.86 8.18 -18.10
N GLU A 284 16.04 7.20 -17.70
CA GLU A 284 15.00 6.60 -18.56
C GLU A 284 13.95 7.59 -19.10
N LEU A 285 13.77 8.76 -18.45
CA LEU A 285 12.82 9.80 -18.89
C LEU A 285 13.49 10.97 -19.60
N ALA A 286 14.82 10.97 -19.74
CA ALA A 286 15.58 12.12 -20.23
C ALA A 286 15.25 12.49 -21.68
N GLN A 287 14.92 11.50 -22.52
CA GLN A 287 14.65 11.70 -23.94
C GLN A 287 13.19 12.05 -24.25
N ALA A 288 12.28 11.92 -23.28
CA ALA A 288 10.86 12.19 -23.49
C ALA A 288 10.64 13.66 -23.89
N GLN A 289 10.00 13.91 -25.02
CA GLN A 289 9.71 15.27 -25.51
C GLN A 289 8.28 15.70 -25.20
N VAL A 290 7.38 14.74 -24.99
CA VAL A 290 5.96 14.96 -24.75
C VAL A 290 5.51 14.14 -23.56
N ILE A 291 4.74 14.75 -22.67
CA ILE A 291 4.01 14.09 -21.59
C ILE A 291 2.58 13.93 -22.04
N PHE A 292 2.02 12.73 -21.94
CA PHE A 292 0.62 12.49 -22.29
C PHE A 292 -0.04 11.52 -21.33
N GLY A 293 -1.36 11.41 -21.36
CA GLY A 293 -2.09 10.38 -20.64
C GLY A 293 -3.51 10.21 -21.17
N VAL A 294 -4.03 9.00 -21.07
CA VAL A 294 -5.43 8.69 -21.38
C VAL A 294 -6.26 8.78 -20.10
N THR A 295 -7.29 9.62 -20.09
CA THR A 295 -8.09 9.87 -18.88
C THR A 295 -9.58 10.02 -19.15
N LEU A 296 -10.37 9.77 -18.10
CA LEU A 296 -11.77 10.21 -18.00
C LEU A 296 -11.91 11.55 -17.25
N LEU A 297 -10.82 12.09 -16.70
CA LEU A 297 -10.77 13.31 -15.89
C LEU A 297 -10.05 14.44 -16.66
N PHE A 298 -10.62 14.89 -17.79
CA PHE A 298 -9.94 15.87 -18.64
C PHE A 298 -10.04 17.31 -18.12
N GLY A 299 -11.12 17.71 -17.44
CA GLY A 299 -11.22 19.06 -16.85
C GLY A 299 -10.04 19.41 -15.91
N PRO A 300 -9.61 18.53 -14.98
CA PRO A 300 -8.40 18.74 -14.20
C PRO A 300 -7.11 18.87 -15.03
N LEU A 301 -6.98 18.15 -16.15
CA LEU A 301 -5.82 18.20 -17.03
C LEU A 301 -5.78 19.49 -17.86
N GLU A 302 -6.92 19.95 -18.38
CA GLU A 302 -7.02 21.24 -19.08
C GLU A 302 -6.62 22.39 -18.16
N LYS A 303 -7.11 22.38 -16.91
CA LYS A 303 -6.70 23.34 -15.88
C LYS A 303 -5.20 23.25 -15.57
N ALA A 304 -4.63 22.05 -15.60
CA ALA A 304 -3.19 21.84 -15.46
C ALA A 304 -2.39 22.25 -16.71
N GLY A 305 -3.05 22.60 -17.82
CA GLY A 305 -2.46 23.17 -19.04
C GLY A 305 -2.31 22.19 -20.19
N PHE A 306 -2.85 20.98 -20.07
CA PHE A 306 -2.76 19.97 -21.11
C PHE A 306 -3.73 20.29 -22.25
N THR A 307 -3.27 20.03 -23.47
CA THR A 307 -4.12 20.01 -24.66
C THR A 307 -4.86 18.69 -24.71
N VAL A 308 -6.19 18.74 -24.81
CA VAL A 308 -7.03 17.54 -24.87
C VAL A 308 -7.42 17.25 -26.31
N VAL A 309 -7.25 15.99 -26.72
CA VAL A 309 -7.59 15.47 -28.04
C VAL A 309 -8.50 14.25 -27.90
N GLU A 310 -9.43 14.10 -28.85
CA GLU A 310 -10.35 12.97 -28.87
C GLU A 310 -9.63 11.70 -29.34
N LEU A 311 -9.92 10.59 -28.66
CA LEU A 311 -9.42 9.28 -29.10
C LEU A 311 -10.22 8.76 -30.30
N PRO A 312 -9.60 7.98 -31.20
CA PRO A 312 -10.32 7.24 -32.23
C PRO A 312 -11.47 6.42 -31.64
N PRO A 313 -12.67 6.37 -32.26
CA PRO A 313 -13.88 5.82 -31.64
C PRO A 313 -13.74 4.39 -31.10
N LEU A 314 -13.01 3.52 -31.82
CA LEU A 314 -12.74 2.15 -31.39
C LEU A 314 -11.85 2.10 -30.15
N GLN A 315 -10.79 2.92 -30.11
CA GLN A 315 -9.92 3.02 -28.94
C GLN A 315 -10.67 3.60 -27.75
N ALA A 316 -11.46 4.65 -27.95
CA ALA A 316 -12.28 5.25 -26.90
C ALA A 316 -13.25 4.22 -26.28
N ARG A 317 -13.86 3.35 -27.10
CA ARG A 317 -14.72 2.26 -26.63
C ARG A 317 -13.97 1.21 -25.82
N TRP A 318 -12.78 0.80 -26.28
CA TRP A 318 -11.93 -0.17 -25.58
C TRP A 318 -11.44 0.37 -24.23
N TYR A 319 -10.85 1.58 -24.22
CA TYR A 319 -10.44 2.23 -22.98
C TYR A 319 -11.64 2.48 -22.04
N GLY A 320 -12.80 2.89 -22.58
CA GLY A 320 -14.02 3.07 -21.81
C GLY A 320 -14.54 1.76 -21.17
N LEU A 321 -14.36 0.62 -21.84
CA LEU A 321 -14.62 -0.70 -21.24
C LEU A 321 -13.63 -1.00 -20.10
N GLY A 322 -12.34 -0.76 -20.33
CA GLY A 322 -11.29 -0.92 -19.31
C GLY A 322 -11.56 -0.08 -18.04
N PHE A 323 -11.92 1.20 -18.21
CA PHE A 323 -12.28 2.06 -17.09
C PHE A 323 -13.55 1.61 -16.33
N ARG A 324 -14.51 0.99 -17.02
CA ARG A 324 -15.70 0.39 -16.37
C ARG A 324 -15.33 -0.84 -15.53
N LEU A 325 -14.40 -1.67 -16.02
CA LEU A 325 -13.89 -2.81 -15.26
C LEU A 325 -13.08 -2.36 -14.03
N LEU A 326 -12.22 -1.35 -14.17
CA LEU A 326 -11.50 -0.73 -13.05
C LEU A 326 -12.48 -0.18 -12.01
N ARG A 327 -13.56 0.47 -12.45
CA ARG A 327 -14.62 0.97 -11.54
C ARG A 327 -15.29 -0.15 -10.76
N LEU A 328 -15.62 -1.25 -11.41
CA LEU A 328 -16.21 -2.42 -10.75
C LEU A 328 -15.24 -3.01 -9.72
N ALA A 329 -13.96 -3.13 -10.07
CA ALA A 329 -12.93 -3.68 -9.19
C ALA A 329 -12.64 -2.80 -7.96
N TYR A 330 -12.78 -1.48 -8.09
CA TYR A 330 -12.50 -0.52 -7.01
C TYR A 330 -13.74 0.09 -6.34
N GLY A 331 -14.95 -0.33 -6.72
CA GLY A 331 -16.19 0.07 -6.05
C GLY A 331 -16.56 1.55 -6.16
N THR A 332 -16.15 2.27 -7.21
CA THR A 332 -16.53 3.69 -7.36
C THR A 332 -17.98 3.83 -7.84
N ALA A 333 -18.87 4.29 -6.94
CA ALA A 333 -20.31 4.40 -7.21
C ALA A 333 -20.72 5.64 -8.03
N ARG A 334 -19.83 6.63 -8.25
CA ARG A 334 -20.17 7.83 -9.02
C ARG A 334 -19.48 7.81 -10.39
N PRO A 335 -20.23 7.80 -11.51
CA PRO A 335 -19.63 8.05 -12.81
C PRO A 335 -19.06 9.47 -12.84
N PRO A 336 -17.85 9.69 -13.40
CA PRO A 336 -17.52 10.98 -13.97
C PRO A 336 -18.65 11.36 -14.93
N SER A 337 -18.97 12.64 -14.98
CA SER A 337 -20.02 13.23 -15.83
C SER A 337 -19.83 12.98 -17.35
N GLU A 338 -18.78 12.26 -17.77
CA GLU A 338 -18.27 12.28 -19.14
C GLU A 338 -18.02 10.87 -19.66
N GLY A 339 -18.56 10.58 -20.85
CA GLY A 339 -18.84 9.21 -21.32
C GLY A 339 -17.70 8.49 -22.05
N LEU A 340 -16.73 9.21 -22.63
CA LEU A 340 -15.63 8.62 -23.41
C LEU A 340 -14.27 9.15 -22.94
N PRO A 341 -13.24 8.29 -22.85
CA PRO A 341 -11.90 8.72 -22.49
C PRO A 341 -11.30 9.58 -23.60
N LYS A 342 -10.51 10.57 -23.17
CA LYS A 342 -9.75 11.47 -24.05
C LYS A 342 -8.26 11.32 -23.76
N MET A 343 -7.44 11.72 -24.72
CA MET A 343 -6.00 11.83 -24.51
C MET A 343 -5.66 13.29 -24.23
N ALA A 344 -4.82 13.52 -23.22
CA ALA A 344 -4.33 14.85 -22.89
C ALA A 344 -2.81 14.86 -23.01
N TRP A 345 -2.23 15.92 -23.56
CA TRP A 345 -0.78 16.01 -23.76
C TRP A 345 -0.22 17.42 -23.51
N MET A 346 1.08 17.49 -23.23
CA MET A 346 1.86 18.71 -23.06
C MET A 346 3.31 18.46 -23.46
N THR A 347 4.01 19.45 -24.03
CA THR A 347 5.46 19.32 -24.25
C THR A 347 6.21 19.27 -22.93
N ARG A 348 7.38 18.63 -22.93
CA ARG A 348 8.25 18.55 -21.76
C ARG A 348 8.62 19.93 -21.24
N GLU A 349 9.00 20.83 -22.13
CA GLU A 349 9.42 22.18 -21.79
C GLU A 349 8.28 22.94 -21.11
N ALA A 350 7.07 22.87 -21.65
CA ALA A 350 5.89 23.51 -21.06
C ALA A 350 5.51 22.88 -19.71
N PHE A 351 5.61 21.55 -19.59
CA PHE A 351 5.33 20.86 -18.33
C PHE A 351 6.31 21.25 -17.23
N LEU A 352 7.60 21.27 -17.53
CA LEU A 352 8.64 21.66 -16.58
C LEU A 352 8.59 23.15 -16.23
N ALA A 353 8.29 24.02 -17.19
CA ALA A 353 8.11 25.45 -16.92
C ALA A 353 6.95 25.70 -15.94
N ARG A 354 5.90 24.88 -15.99
CA ARG A 354 4.71 25.04 -15.15
C ARG A 354 4.83 24.33 -13.79
N HIS A 355 5.39 23.12 -13.75
CA HIS A 355 5.34 22.24 -12.58
C HIS A 355 6.71 21.91 -11.99
N GLY A 356 7.80 22.30 -12.65
CA GLY A 356 9.16 21.91 -12.32
C GLY A 356 9.86 22.75 -11.25
N GLY A 357 9.18 23.75 -10.66
CA GLY A 357 9.62 24.56 -9.52
C GLY A 357 11.13 24.83 -9.45
N THR A 358 11.57 26.02 -9.84
CA THR A 358 12.93 26.48 -9.51
C THR A 358 13.06 26.60 -8.00
N GLY A 359 13.86 25.73 -7.38
CA GLY A 359 14.25 25.91 -5.99
C GLY A 359 15.14 27.15 -5.84
N THR A 360 14.54 28.32 -5.60
CA THR A 360 15.14 29.50 -4.95
C THR A 360 14.08 30.60 -4.80
N GLU A 361 13.43 30.64 -3.63
CA GLU A 361 13.05 31.91 -2.98
C GLU A 361 13.43 31.77 -1.50
N SER A 362 14.74 31.80 -1.25
CA SER A 362 15.29 32.31 -0.01
C SER A 362 14.86 33.77 0.13
N GLY A 363 14.32 34.13 1.29
CA GLY A 363 13.92 35.48 1.61
C GLY A 363 15.02 36.50 1.32
N THR A 364 14.67 37.45 0.47
CA THR A 364 15.23 38.79 0.48
C THR A 364 14.02 39.72 0.53
N GLY A 365 13.58 40.04 1.76
CA GLY A 365 12.72 41.20 1.95
C GLY A 365 13.53 42.44 1.57
N PRO A 366 12.95 43.42 0.85
CA PRO A 366 13.59 44.70 0.70
C PRO A 366 13.51 45.41 2.06
N GLY A 367 14.68 45.74 2.61
CA GLY A 367 14.78 46.88 3.48
C GLY A 367 14.49 48.12 2.65
N ASP A 368 13.48 48.87 3.06
CA ASP A 368 13.55 50.28 3.39
C ASP A 368 12.40 50.63 4.34
#